data_AF-A0A1G7M6K5-F1
#
_entry.id   AF-A0A1G7M6K5-F1
#
_cell.length_a   1.000
_cell.length_b   1.000
_cell.length_c   1.000
_cell.angle_alpha   90.00
_cell.angle_beta   90.00
_cell.angle_gamma   90.00
#
_symmetry.space_group_name_H-M   'P 1'
#
loop_
_entity.id
_entity.type
_entity.pdbx_description
1 polymer ?
#
loop_
_entity_poly.entity_id
_entity_poly.type
_entity_poly.pdbx_seq_one_letter_code
_entity_poly.pdbx_strand_id
1 'polypeptide(L)' 'MAEPRRPIEPVAPDGMEILFFYQCPGCGKHVPQASPTEPRMVRCPGCGQPFPIIPVDEHSLHYVRIMLADGKAAADPDFL' A
#
# COMPACT_ATOMS: atom_id res chain seq x y z
N MET A 1 41.95 -7.38 10.72
CA MET A 1 41.21 -6.68 11.80
C MET A 1 39.82 -6.42 11.27
N ALA A 2 38.78 -7.02 11.85
CA ALA A 2 37.40 -6.75 11.45
C ALA A 2 36.99 -5.41 12.06
N GLU A 3 36.70 -4.41 11.23
CA GLU A 3 36.14 -3.15 11.71
C GLU A 3 34.84 -3.42 12.48
N PRO A 4 34.65 -2.82 13.67
CA PRO A 4 33.40 -2.92 14.38
C PRO A 4 32.29 -2.36 13.49
N ARG A 5 31.34 -3.22 13.11
CA ARG A 5 30.18 -2.82 12.30
C ARG A 5 29.44 -1.73 13.07
N ARG A 6 29.46 -0.50 12.54
CA ARG A 6 28.67 0.59 13.11
C ARG A 6 27.21 0.16 13.16
N PRO A 7 26.47 0.49 14.25
CA PRO A 7 25.05 0.23 14.30
C PRO A 7 24.35 0.84 13.08
N ILE A 8 23.39 0.10 12.52
CA ILE A 8 22.55 0.59 11.43
C ILE A 8 21.63 1.66 12.04
N GLU A 9 21.66 2.87 11.49
CA GLU A 9 20.76 3.96 11.89
C GLU A 9 19.33 3.68 11.38
N PRO A 10 18.29 4.16 12.10
CA PRO A 10 16.92 4.10 11.60
C PRO A 10 16.79 4.75 10.22
N VAL A 11 16.01 4.12 9.33
CA VAL A 11 15.81 4.58 7.96
C VAL A 11 14.39 5.12 7.83
N ALA A 12 14.24 6.35 7.36
CA ALA A 12 12.94 6.97 7.09
C ALA A 12 12.25 6.34 5.86
N PRO A 13 10.91 6.45 5.73
CA PRO A 13 10.20 5.99 4.54
C PRO A 13 10.68 6.71 3.26
N ASP A 14 10.88 5.96 2.17
CA ASP A 14 11.28 6.54 0.88
C ASP A 14 10.11 6.74 -0.11
N GLY A 15 8.99 6.05 0.13
CA GLY A 15 7.84 5.98 -0.77
C GLY A 15 6.55 5.52 -0.05
N MET A 16 5.41 5.60 -0.73
CA MET A 16 4.12 5.14 -0.20
C MET A 16 3.24 4.49 -1.25
N GLU A 17 2.54 3.41 -0.85
CA GLU A 17 1.47 2.80 -1.62
C GLU A 17 0.20 2.65 -0.77
N ILE A 18 -0.96 2.86 -1.38
CA ILE A 18 -2.26 2.81 -0.70
C ILE A 18 -2.97 1.50 -1.03
N LEU A 19 -3.41 0.79 0.01
CA LEU A 19 -4.16 -0.47 -0.12
C LEU A 19 -5.66 -0.24 0.07
N PHE A 20 -6.45 -0.80 -0.84
CA PHE A 20 -7.91 -0.84 -0.76
C PHE A 20 -8.37 -2.27 -0.55
N PHE A 21 -9.35 -2.46 0.33
CA PHE A 21 -9.90 -3.78 0.65
C PHE A 21 -11.21 -3.99 -0.07
N TYR A 22 -11.28 -5.04 -0.88
CA TYR A 22 -12.50 -5.49 -1.54
C TYR A 22 -13.00 -6.76 -0.87
N GLN A 23 -14.29 -6.80 -0.53
CA GLN A 23 -14.88 -7.99 0.07
C GLN A 23 -15.15 -9.06 -1.01
N CYS A 24 -14.63 -10.27 -0.82
CA CYS A 24 -14.88 -11.36 -1.75
C CYS A 24 -16.36 -11.78 -1.70
N PRO A 25 -17.08 -11.82 -2.84
CA PRO A 25 -18.48 -12.21 -2.87
C PRO A 25 -18.72 -13.71 -2.59
N GLY A 26 -17.69 -14.55 -2.71
CA GLY A 26 -17.79 -15.99 -2.47
C GLY A 26 -17.63 -16.38 -1.00
N CYS A 27 -16.62 -15.86 -0.31
CA CYS A 27 -16.30 -16.25 1.07
C CYS A 27 -16.21 -15.09 2.07
N GLY A 28 -16.51 -13.85 1.66
CA GLY A 28 -16.51 -12.67 2.53
C GLY A 28 -15.11 -12.14 2.93
N LYS A 29 -14.02 -12.80 2.53
CA LYS A 29 -12.65 -12.39 2.88
C LYS A 29 -12.31 -11.03 2.27
N HIS A 30 -11.67 -10.15 3.05
CA HIS A 30 -11.10 -8.90 2.54
C HIS A 30 -9.86 -9.18 1.67
N VAL A 31 -9.88 -8.70 0.44
CA VAL A 31 -8.82 -8.86 -0.55
C VAL A 31 -8.14 -7.49 -0.75
N PRO A 32 -6.91 -7.28 -0.26
CA PRO A 32 -6.19 -6.03 -0.45
C PRO A 32 -5.76 -5.87 -1.91
N GLN A 33 -5.86 -4.66 -2.45
CA GLN A 33 -5.39 -4.26 -3.77
C GLN A 33 -4.63 -2.93 -3.67
N ALA A 34 -3.43 -2.88 -4.22
CA ALA A 34 -2.67 -1.64 -4.32
C ALA A 34 -3.25 -0.76 -5.43
N SER A 35 -3.77 0.41 -5.03
CA SER A 35 -4.22 1.50 -5.90
C SER A 35 -4.80 1.07 -7.27
N PRO A 36 -5.87 0.24 -7.33
CA PRO A 36 -6.37 -0.28 -8.60
C PRO A 36 -7.16 0.79 -9.37
N THR A 37 -6.49 1.60 -10.20
CA THR A 37 -7.12 2.71 -10.95
C THR A 37 -7.85 2.27 -12.23
N GLU A 38 -7.69 1.01 -12.63
CA GLU A 38 -8.34 0.44 -13.82
C GLU A 38 -9.30 -0.70 -13.43
N PRO A 39 -10.44 -0.85 -14.14
CA PRO A 39 -11.32 -2.00 -13.96
C PRO A 39 -10.58 -3.31 -14.28
N ARG A 40 -10.62 -4.28 -13.35
CA ARG A 40 -9.99 -5.59 -13.56
C ARG A 40 -10.67 -6.70 -12.78
N MET A 41 -10.39 -7.94 -13.18
CA MET A 41 -10.74 -9.13 -12.42
C MET A 41 -9.66 -9.42 -11.38
N VAL A 42 -10.06 -9.73 -10.16
CA VAL A 42 -9.15 -10.21 -9.11
C VAL A 42 -9.55 -11.62 -8.70
N ARG A 43 -8.58 -12.39 -8.18
CA ARG A 43 -8.83 -13.73 -7.68
C ARG A 43 -8.74 -13.75 -6.17
N CYS A 44 -9.78 -14.26 -5.50
CA CYS A 44 -9.75 -14.35 -4.03
C CYS A 44 -8.65 -15.33 -3.59
N PRO A 45 -7.71 -14.92 -2.71
CA PRO A 45 -6.68 -15.81 -2.19
C PRO A 45 -7.23 -16.83 -1.18
N GLY A 46 -8.48 -16.67 -0.72
CA GLY A 46 -9.14 -17.60 0.19
C GLY A 46 -9.84 -18.75 -0.53
N CYS A 47 -10.80 -18.44 -1.41
CA CYS A 47 -11.63 -19.45 -2.09
C CYS A 47 -11.30 -19.64 -3.59
N GLY A 48 -10.39 -18.85 -4.15
CA GLY A 48 -10.02 -18.92 -5.57
C GLY A 48 -11.05 -18.33 -6.55
N GLN A 49 -12.21 -17.86 -6.07
CA GLN A 49 -13.25 -17.27 -6.90
C GLN A 49 -12.75 -15.96 -7.55
N PRO A 50 -12.82 -15.83 -8.88
CA PRO A 50 -12.56 -14.56 -9.57
C PRO A 50 -13.78 -13.64 -9.45
N PHE A 51 -13.55 -12.33 -9.28
CA PHE A 51 -14.61 -11.32 -9.25
C PHE A 51 -14.09 -9.96 -9.78
N PRO A 52 -14.96 -9.15 -10.42
CA PRO A 52 -14.57 -7.81 -10.86
C PRO A 52 -14.51 -6.85 -9.67
N ILE A 53 -13.62 -5.87 -9.75
CA ILE A 53 -13.56 -4.76 -8.80
C ILE A 53 -13.81 -3.41 -9.49
N ILE A 54 -14.40 -2.48 -8.76
CA ILE A 54 -14.54 -1.09 -9.18
C ILE A 54 -13.19 -0.39 -8.97
N PRO A 55 -12.69 0.37 -9.96
CA PRO A 55 -11.44 1.10 -9.79
C PRO A 55 -11.56 2.20 -8.74
N VAL A 56 -10.43 2.56 -8.15
CA VAL A 56 -10.31 3.74 -7.29
C VAL A 56 -10.01 4.98 -8.13
N ASP A 57 -10.41 6.14 -7.63
CA ASP A 57 -10.19 7.41 -8.31
C ASP A 57 -8.71 7.83 -8.24
N GLU A 58 -8.10 8.05 -9.41
CA GLU A 58 -6.68 8.42 -9.53
C GLU A 58 -6.38 9.78 -8.93
N HIS A 59 -7.29 10.76 -9.08
CA HIS A 59 -7.10 12.10 -8.54
C HIS A 59 -7.04 12.10 -7.02
N SER A 60 -7.90 11.30 -6.38
CA SER A 60 -7.90 11.10 -4.93
C SER A 60 -6.61 10.46 -4.43
N LEU A 61 -6.07 9.45 -5.14
CA LEU A 61 -4.76 8.87 -4.81
C LEU A 61 -3.63 9.89 -4.92
N HIS A 62 -3.63 10.66 -6.02
CA HIS A 62 -2.61 11.66 -6.27
C HIS A 62 -2.62 12.75 -5.19
N TYR A 63 -3.80 13.16 -4.74
CA TYR A 63 -3.94 14.10 -3.63
C TYR A 63 -3.25 13.58 -2.35
N VAL A 64 -3.53 12.34 -1.96
CA VAL A 64 -2.92 11.74 -0.75
C VAL A 64 -1.40 11.60 -0.91
N ARG A 65 -0.91 11.21 -2.10
CA ARG A 65 0.53 11.14 -2.39
C ARG A 65 1.19 12.50 -2.24
N ILE A 66 0.61 13.56 -2.82
CA ILE A 66 1.14 14.92 -2.68
C ILE A 66 1.16 15.35 -1.21
N MET A 67 0.05 15.13 -0.48
CA MET A 67 -0.06 15.53 0.93
C MET A 67 1.03 14.94 1.81
N LEU A 68 1.44 13.71 1.55
CA LEU A 68 2.44 13.00 2.34
C LEU A 68 3.83 13.03 1.71
N ALA A 69 4.07 13.88 0.72
CA ALA A 69 5.32 13.92 -0.04
C ALA A 69 5.77 12.53 -0.52
N ASP A 70 4.83 11.79 -1.10
CA ASP A 70 4.95 10.38 -1.49
C ASP A 70 5.38 9.48 -0.32
N GLY A 71 4.83 9.70 0.88
CA GLY A 71 5.14 8.91 2.08
C GLY A 71 6.31 9.41 2.90
N LYS A 72 7.19 10.25 2.34
CA LYS A 72 8.37 10.75 3.05
C LYS A 72 8.00 11.60 4.27
N ALA A 73 6.87 12.30 4.21
CA ALA A 73 6.36 13.08 5.34
C ALA A 73 5.61 12.23 6.39
N ALA A 74 5.50 10.91 6.20
CA ALA A 74 4.86 10.03 7.17
C ALA A 74 5.81 9.57 8.30
N ALA A 75 7.09 9.93 8.23
CA ALA A 75 8.02 9.71 9.33
C ALA A 75 7.59 10.52 10.56
N ASP A 76 7.66 9.89 11.73
CA ASP A 76 7.40 10.55 13.00
C ASP A 76 8.57 11.51 13.32
N PRO A 77 8.31 12.83 13.48
CA PRO A 77 9.35 13.82 13.77
C PRO A 77 10.16 13.54 15.04
N ASP A 78 9.61 12.81 16.01
CA ASP A 78 10.33 12.47 17.25
C ASP A 78 11.46 11.46 17.02
N PHE A 79 11.51 10.84 15.84
CA PHE A 79 12.48 9.82 15.45
C PHE A 79 13.37 10.24 14.25
N LEU A 80 13.28 11.50 13.82
CA LEU A 80 14.09 12.10 12.73
C LEU A 80 15.28 12.91 13.25
#